data_AF-A0A965MNY8-F1
#
_entry.id   AF-A0A965MNY8-F1
#
_cell.length_a   1.000
_cell.length_b   1.000
_cell.length_c   1.000
_cell.angle_alpha   90.00
_cell.angle_beta   90.00
_cell.angle_gamma   90.00
#
_symmetry.space_group_name_H-M   'P 1'
#
loop_
_entity.id
_entity.type
_entity.pdbx_description
1 polymer ?
#
loop_
_entity_poly.entity_id
_entity_poly.type
_entity_poly.pdbx_seq_one_letter_code
_entity_poly.pdbx_strand_id
1 'polypeptide(L)'
;MHDCRDGTVVSEPLADRGVAHRWRRQELFLLSCAAFIVGCGLVVVDLSTVNHVQAVSIRLLLAFIAAAVLIHVAIRRRARFADPFIAPAALLLAGIGLVEIHRLDIAEQVQAITSGQPVPVARAPLQSLWAVVGAALFIATLLVVRDYRRLQRFPWLITLCGLALLLSPLVPGIGHTIRGATLWVRIGGLSIQPAEAAKVLLPIGFSAYLTRHGRALALLRSTVAGLPVPRLRDFAPLLVMWVASLGVLIFQRDLGTSLLFFGLFVVLLYASTAQRSWPLIGLALFLVGSLIGWVLFAHVQLRVLLWLNPFRGDGTSQVALGLYGIADGGLFGTGLGQGYPSLVPFAESDYIFSSISEELGLVGFLACLLLYAVLAQRGLRAAQQSRDTFGSLLGISFATVVALQTFVVIGGVTRLIPLTGLTTPFMSYGGSSLVANLIIMGMLIRLSDSVRAPRAAFKQAVFSTGPVPVTSPNDATEAISIVGGDS
;
A
#
# COMPACT_ATOMS: atom_id res chain seq x y z
N MET A 1 16.70 18.70 -51.94
CA MET A 1 15.26 18.40 -52.03
C MET A 1 15.12 16.97 -52.52
N HIS A 2 15.21 16.00 -51.61
CA HIS A 2 14.69 14.64 -51.82
C HIS A 2 14.31 14.09 -50.45
N ASP A 3 13.08 13.63 -50.41
CA ASP A 3 12.23 13.34 -49.27
C ASP A 3 12.60 11.97 -48.65
N CYS A 4 13.09 11.96 -47.41
CA CYS A 4 13.21 10.75 -46.59
C CYS A 4 12.11 10.78 -45.52
N ARG A 5 10.87 10.53 -45.96
CA ARG A 5 9.74 10.17 -45.10
C ARG A 5 9.53 8.67 -45.18
N ASP A 6 10.35 7.91 -44.47
CA ASP A 6 10.01 6.53 -44.13
C ASP A 6 9.76 6.42 -42.63
N GLY A 7 8.48 6.50 -42.29
CA GLY A 7 7.98 6.09 -40.99
C GLY A 7 8.14 4.59 -40.84
N THR A 8 9.30 4.15 -40.36
CA THR A 8 9.48 2.76 -39.91
C THR A 8 8.60 2.54 -38.68
N VAL A 9 7.40 1.99 -38.90
CA VAL A 9 6.68 1.23 -37.88
C VAL A 9 7.58 0.06 -37.54
N VAL A 10 8.41 0.22 -36.50
CA VAL A 10 9.25 -0.86 -35.98
C VAL A 10 8.31 -2.00 -35.59
N SER A 11 8.24 -3.02 -36.43
CA SER A 11 7.45 -4.22 -36.19
C SER A 11 8.02 -4.88 -34.94
N GLU A 12 7.22 -4.86 -33.88
CA GLU A 12 7.57 -5.54 -32.65
C GLU A 12 7.84 -7.03 -32.93
N PRO A 13 8.98 -7.59 -32.48
CA PRO A 13 9.33 -8.97 -32.79
C PRO A 13 8.21 -9.94 -32.40
N LEU A 14 7.88 -10.90 -33.28
CA LEU A 14 6.83 -11.89 -33.04
C LEU A 14 7.02 -12.66 -31.71
N ALA A 15 8.27 -12.88 -31.30
CA ALA A 15 8.62 -13.53 -30.04
C ALA A 15 8.14 -12.73 -28.80
N ASP A 16 8.26 -11.39 -28.82
CA ASP A 16 7.86 -10.52 -27.71
C ASP A 16 6.34 -10.48 -27.56
N ARG A 17 5.61 -10.53 -28.69
CA ARG A 17 4.14 -10.66 -28.69
C ARG A 17 3.70 -11.98 -28.06
N GLY A 18 4.38 -13.08 -28.38
CA GLY A 18 4.09 -14.40 -27.81
C GLY A 18 4.25 -14.44 -26.28
N VAL A 19 5.28 -13.80 -25.73
CA VAL A 19 5.51 -13.73 -24.28
C VAL A 19 4.42 -12.92 -23.58
N ALA A 20 4.12 -11.71 -24.08
CA ALA A 20 3.08 -10.86 -23.51
C ALA A 20 1.71 -11.55 -23.50
N HIS A 21 1.34 -12.24 -24.58
CA HIS A 21 0.10 -13.00 -24.65
C HIS A 21 0.03 -14.13 -23.61
N ARG A 22 1.12 -14.88 -23.40
CA ARG A 22 1.17 -15.93 -22.37
C ARG A 22 0.96 -15.37 -20.96
N TRP A 23 1.60 -14.26 -20.61
CA TRP A 23 1.43 -13.64 -19.29
C TRP A 23 0.02 -13.13 -19.06
N ARG A 24 -0.61 -12.49 -20.06
CA ARG A 24 -2.00 -12.05 -19.93
C ARG A 24 -2.98 -13.22 -19.83
N ARG A 25 -2.72 -14.35 -20.50
CA ARG A 25 -3.53 -15.57 -20.32
C ARG A 25 -3.38 -16.16 -18.91
N GLN A 26 -2.16 -16.18 -18.37
CA GLN A 26 -1.91 -16.62 -16.99
C GLN A 26 -2.59 -15.72 -15.97
N GLU A 27 -2.51 -14.39 -16.15
CA GLU A 27 -3.23 -13.44 -15.30
C GLU A 27 -4.73 -13.68 -15.35
N LEU A 28 -5.33 -13.81 -16.54
CA LEU A 28 -6.76 -14.07 -16.69
C LEU A 28 -7.16 -15.38 -15.99
N PHE A 29 -6.38 -16.45 -16.17
CA PHE A 29 -6.62 -17.73 -15.49
C PHE A 29 -6.62 -17.57 -13.96
N LEU A 30 -5.62 -16.89 -13.40
CA LEU A 30 -5.54 -16.65 -11.96
C LEU A 30 -6.69 -15.76 -11.45
N LEU A 31 -7.13 -14.76 -12.24
CA LEU A 31 -8.31 -13.95 -11.91
C LEU A 31 -9.59 -14.77 -11.94
N SER A 32 -9.74 -15.69 -12.90
CA SER A 32 -10.86 -16.62 -12.94
C SER A 32 -10.87 -17.54 -11.72
N CYS A 33 -9.71 -18.07 -11.31
CA CYS A 33 -9.58 -18.82 -10.06
C CYS A 33 -9.96 -17.97 -8.84
N ALA A 34 -9.51 -16.71 -8.77
CA ALA A 34 -9.87 -15.82 -7.68
C ALA A 34 -11.37 -15.55 -7.62
N ALA A 35 -12.00 -15.25 -8.75
CA ALA A 35 -13.45 -15.07 -8.84
C ALA A 35 -14.23 -16.33 -8.45
N PHE A 36 -13.74 -17.51 -8.83
CA PHE A 36 -14.32 -18.79 -8.42
C PHE A 36 -14.24 -18.99 -6.90
N ILE A 37 -13.06 -18.78 -6.29
CA ILE A 37 -12.87 -18.90 -4.83
C ILE A 37 -13.80 -17.93 -4.08
N VAL A 38 -13.86 -16.67 -4.50
CA VAL A 38 -14.73 -15.65 -3.89
C VAL A 38 -16.21 -16.01 -4.05
N GLY A 39 -16.62 -16.48 -5.24
CA GLY A 39 -17.99 -16.92 -5.49
C GLY A 39 -18.37 -18.11 -4.62
N CYS A 40 -17.51 -19.12 -4.51
CA CYS A 40 -17.71 -20.24 -3.59
C CYS A 40 -17.79 -19.77 -2.14
N GLY A 41 -16.91 -18.87 -1.69
CA GLY A 41 -16.95 -18.31 -0.34
C GLY A 41 -18.26 -17.62 -0.01
N LEU A 42 -18.74 -16.73 -0.89
CA LEU A 42 -20.03 -16.04 -0.73
C LEU A 42 -21.21 -17.02 -0.67
N VAL A 43 -21.23 -18.02 -1.55
CA VAL A 43 -22.30 -19.04 -1.57
C VAL A 43 -22.26 -19.90 -0.30
N VAL A 44 -21.07 -20.32 0.14
CA VAL A 44 -20.92 -21.12 1.37
C VAL A 44 -21.41 -20.35 2.58
N VAL A 45 -20.99 -19.08 2.75
CA VAL A 45 -21.45 -18.21 3.85
C VAL A 45 -22.98 -18.05 3.85
N ASP A 46 -23.58 -17.78 2.69
CA ASP A 46 -25.02 -17.63 2.59
C ASP A 46 -25.76 -18.92 2.95
N LEU A 47 -25.32 -20.06 2.41
CA LEU A 47 -25.94 -21.36 2.70
C LEU A 47 -25.75 -21.78 4.16
N SER A 48 -24.60 -21.47 4.77
CA SER A 48 -24.31 -21.85 6.15
C SER A 48 -25.03 -20.99 7.18
N THR A 49 -25.23 -19.69 6.89
CA THR A 49 -25.80 -18.74 7.86
C THR A 49 -27.30 -18.47 7.67
N VAL A 50 -27.78 -18.44 6.42
CA VAL A 50 -29.17 -18.06 6.08
C VAL A 50 -29.90 -19.09 5.20
N ASN A 51 -29.25 -20.21 4.86
CA ASN A 51 -29.81 -21.36 4.15
C ASN A 51 -30.36 -21.07 2.73
N HIS A 52 -29.98 -19.95 2.12
CA HIS A 52 -30.27 -19.61 0.73
C HIS A 52 -29.29 -18.56 0.21
N VAL A 53 -29.02 -18.56 -1.09
CA VAL A 53 -28.13 -17.55 -1.70
C VAL A 53 -28.84 -16.21 -1.77
N GLN A 54 -28.23 -15.18 -1.19
CA GLN A 54 -28.77 -13.84 -1.14
C GLN A 54 -28.47 -13.07 -2.43
N ALA A 55 -29.41 -12.21 -2.83
CA ALA A 55 -29.19 -11.30 -3.96
C ALA A 55 -28.02 -10.33 -3.73
N VAL A 56 -27.70 -10.01 -2.46
CA VAL A 56 -26.53 -9.20 -2.09
C VAL A 56 -25.25 -9.90 -2.53
N SER A 57 -25.07 -11.17 -2.20
CA SER A 57 -23.90 -11.98 -2.55
C SER A 57 -23.69 -12.09 -4.06
N ILE A 58 -24.78 -12.25 -4.83
CA ILE A 58 -24.71 -12.23 -6.30
C ILE A 58 -24.20 -10.86 -6.79
N ARG A 59 -24.72 -9.75 -6.25
CA ARG A 59 -24.25 -8.40 -6.62
C ARG A 59 -22.79 -8.16 -6.23
N LEU A 60 -22.36 -8.63 -5.05
CA LEU A 60 -20.97 -8.55 -4.61
C LEU A 60 -20.03 -9.30 -5.57
N LEU A 61 -20.39 -10.53 -5.95
CA LEU A 61 -19.63 -11.34 -6.90
C LEU A 61 -19.56 -10.67 -8.28
N LEU A 62 -20.68 -10.17 -8.80
CA LEU A 62 -20.72 -9.49 -10.09
C LEU A 62 -19.87 -8.22 -10.08
N ALA A 63 -19.93 -7.42 -9.02
CA ALA A 63 -19.10 -6.22 -8.86
C ALA A 63 -17.60 -6.59 -8.80
N PHE A 64 -17.24 -7.65 -8.07
CA PHE A 64 -15.87 -8.15 -8.00
C PHE A 64 -15.35 -8.61 -9.37
N ILE A 65 -16.13 -9.42 -10.10
CA ILE A 65 -15.79 -9.89 -11.44
C ILE A 65 -15.65 -8.70 -12.40
N ALA A 66 -16.58 -7.75 -12.37
CA ALA A 66 -16.52 -6.56 -13.21
C ALA A 66 -15.24 -5.76 -12.96
N ALA A 67 -14.89 -5.51 -11.69
CA ALA A 67 -13.65 -4.82 -11.33
C ALA A 67 -12.41 -5.60 -11.81
N ALA A 68 -12.36 -6.92 -11.61
CA ALA A 68 -11.25 -7.76 -12.04
C ALA A 68 -11.08 -7.76 -13.57
N VAL A 69 -12.18 -7.85 -14.32
CA VAL A 69 -12.18 -7.79 -15.79
C VAL A 69 -11.72 -6.42 -16.28
N LEU A 70 -12.21 -5.32 -15.69
CA LEU A 70 -11.81 -3.96 -16.06
C LEU A 70 -10.31 -3.74 -15.82
N ILE A 71 -9.80 -4.18 -14.67
CA ILE A 71 -8.38 -4.14 -14.33
C ILE A 71 -7.58 -4.97 -15.35
N HIS A 72 -7.98 -6.21 -15.63
CA HIS A 72 -7.30 -7.07 -16.60
C HIS A 72 -7.24 -6.43 -17.99
N VAL A 73 -8.37 -5.90 -18.48
CA VAL A 73 -8.45 -5.24 -19.79
C VAL A 73 -7.55 -4.01 -19.82
N ALA A 74 -7.52 -3.21 -18.76
CA ALA A 74 -6.66 -2.04 -18.66
C ALA A 74 -5.17 -2.43 -18.70
N ILE A 75 -4.77 -3.46 -17.95
CA ILE A 75 -3.38 -3.95 -17.94
C ILE A 75 -3.02 -4.51 -19.32
N ARG A 76 -3.89 -5.31 -19.94
CA ARG A 76 -3.69 -5.86 -21.28
C ARG A 76 -3.49 -4.77 -22.34
N ARG A 77 -4.17 -3.63 -22.20
CA ARG A 77 -4.05 -2.49 -23.14
C ARG A 77 -2.88 -1.56 -22.83
N ARG A 78 -2.55 -1.33 -21.56
CA ARG A 78 -1.64 -0.24 -21.13
C ARG A 78 -0.33 -0.72 -20.50
N ALA A 79 -0.24 -1.99 -20.12
CA ALA A 79 0.89 -2.57 -19.38
C ALA A 79 1.05 -4.07 -19.72
N ARG A 80 1.15 -4.38 -21.01
CA ARG A 80 1.13 -5.75 -21.57
C ARG A 80 2.27 -6.65 -21.08
N PHE A 81 3.40 -6.07 -20.66
CA PHE A 81 4.56 -6.79 -20.14
C PHE A 81 4.62 -6.79 -18.61
N ALA A 82 3.58 -6.31 -17.92
CA ALA A 82 3.51 -6.35 -16.47
C ALA A 82 3.66 -7.78 -15.92
N ASP A 83 4.02 -7.91 -14.65
CA ASP A 83 4.00 -9.19 -13.95
C ASP A 83 2.54 -9.70 -13.85
N PRO A 84 2.26 -10.98 -14.19
CA PRO A 84 0.91 -11.52 -14.20
C PRO A 84 0.38 -11.95 -12.83
N PHE A 85 1.18 -11.92 -11.77
CA PHE A 85 0.80 -12.41 -10.43
C PHE A 85 0.36 -11.30 -9.47
N ILE A 86 0.76 -10.04 -9.72
CA ILE A 86 0.50 -8.91 -8.84
C ILE A 86 -1.02 -8.65 -8.70
N ALA A 87 -1.73 -8.41 -9.80
CA ALA A 87 -3.16 -8.10 -9.76
C ALA A 87 -4.02 -9.27 -9.22
N PRO A 88 -3.82 -10.54 -9.64
CA PRO A 88 -4.59 -11.65 -9.09
C PRO A 88 -4.41 -11.86 -7.59
N ALA A 89 -3.19 -11.74 -7.06
CA ALA A 89 -2.94 -11.95 -5.64
C ALA A 89 -3.65 -10.90 -4.77
N ALA A 90 -3.61 -9.62 -5.15
CA ALA A 90 -4.32 -8.57 -4.39
C ALA A 90 -5.83 -8.63 -4.55
N LEU A 91 -6.34 -8.95 -5.74
CA LEU A 91 -7.78 -9.10 -5.93
C LEU A 91 -8.30 -10.33 -5.18
N LEU A 92 -7.54 -11.41 -5.10
CA LEU A 92 -7.91 -12.55 -4.25
C LEU A 92 -7.95 -12.16 -2.77
N LEU A 93 -6.96 -11.42 -2.26
CA LEU A 93 -6.98 -10.90 -0.88
C LEU A 93 -8.18 -9.97 -0.63
N ALA A 94 -8.48 -9.06 -1.56
CA ALA A 94 -9.66 -8.20 -1.48
C ALA A 94 -10.97 -8.98 -1.51
N GLY A 95 -11.03 -10.04 -2.32
CA GLY A 95 -12.19 -10.92 -2.42
C GLY A 95 -12.41 -11.76 -1.17
N ILE A 96 -11.35 -12.33 -0.58
CA ILE A 96 -11.43 -13.04 0.71
C ILE A 96 -11.91 -12.09 1.81
N GLY A 97 -11.35 -10.87 1.85
CA GLY A 97 -11.82 -9.82 2.76
C GLY A 97 -13.30 -9.47 2.55
N LEU A 98 -13.76 -9.38 1.30
CA LEU A 98 -15.15 -9.11 0.98
C LEU A 98 -16.10 -10.22 1.47
N VAL A 99 -15.71 -11.49 1.32
CA VAL A 99 -16.47 -12.65 1.85
C VAL A 99 -16.60 -12.54 3.36
N GLU A 100 -15.48 -12.28 4.06
CA GLU A 100 -15.45 -12.20 5.52
C GLU A 100 -16.26 -11.00 6.05
N ILE A 101 -16.16 -9.84 5.40
CA ILE A 101 -16.95 -8.65 5.78
C ILE A 101 -18.45 -8.93 5.59
N HIS A 102 -18.86 -9.60 4.51
CA HIS A 102 -20.26 -9.98 4.29
C HIS A 102 -20.75 -10.97 5.35
N ARG A 103 -19.91 -11.96 5.70
CA ARG A 103 -20.16 -12.90 6.80
C ARG A 103 -20.34 -12.19 8.14
N LEU A 104 -19.56 -11.16 8.42
CA LEU A 104 -19.69 -10.36 9.65
C LEU A 104 -20.94 -9.48 9.63
N ASP A 105 -21.28 -8.89 8.48
CA ASP A 105 -22.50 -8.09 8.32
C ASP A 105 -23.77 -8.92 8.64
N ILE A 106 -23.83 -10.19 8.21
CA ILE A 106 -24.96 -11.08 8.51
C ILE A 106 -25.08 -11.29 10.03
N ALA A 107 -23.97 -11.60 10.69
CA ALA A 107 -23.96 -11.84 12.14
C ALA A 107 -24.38 -10.58 12.93
N GLU A 108 -23.89 -9.41 12.54
CA GLU A 108 -24.24 -8.14 13.18
C GLU A 108 -25.72 -7.80 12.99
N GLN A 109 -26.28 -8.07 11.79
CA GLN A 109 -27.71 -7.88 11.51
C GLN A 109 -28.59 -8.82 12.36
N VAL A 110 -28.24 -10.11 12.43
CA VAL A 110 -28.96 -11.10 13.25
C VAL A 110 -28.92 -10.71 14.73
N GLN A 111 -27.76 -10.27 15.23
CA GLN A 111 -27.60 -9.81 16.61
C GLN A 111 -28.45 -8.56 16.88
N ALA A 112 -28.45 -7.59 15.97
CA ALA A 112 -29.25 -6.37 16.10
C ALA A 112 -30.75 -6.67 16.16
N ILE A 113 -31.25 -7.53 15.26
CA ILE A 113 -32.66 -7.95 15.22
C ILE A 113 -33.04 -8.67 16.52
N THR A 114 -32.22 -9.62 16.97
CA THR A 114 -32.47 -10.41 18.18
C THR A 114 -32.44 -9.54 19.44
N SER A 115 -31.61 -8.50 19.45
CA SER A 115 -31.46 -7.57 20.59
C SER A 115 -32.41 -6.38 20.53
N GLY A 116 -33.29 -6.28 19.52
CA GLY A 116 -34.18 -5.14 19.31
C GLY A 116 -33.46 -3.81 19.01
N GLN A 117 -32.21 -3.86 18.55
CA GLN A 117 -31.39 -2.70 18.19
C GLN A 117 -31.58 -2.33 16.71
N PRO A 118 -31.36 -1.07 16.31
CA PRO A 118 -31.41 -0.67 14.92
C PRO A 118 -30.36 -1.45 14.10
N VAL A 119 -30.80 -2.01 12.98
CA VAL A 119 -29.94 -2.81 12.10
C VAL A 119 -28.86 -1.90 11.49
N PRO A 120 -27.57 -2.20 11.69
CA PRO A 120 -26.49 -1.38 11.15
C PRO A 120 -26.41 -1.51 9.63
N VAL A 121 -25.84 -0.48 9.00
CA VAL A 121 -25.61 -0.48 7.55
C VAL A 121 -24.51 -1.49 7.21
N ALA A 122 -24.82 -2.42 6.30
CA ALA A 122 -23.89 -3.43 5.82
C ALA A 122 -22.64 -2.81 5.17
N ARG A 123 -21.47 -3.31 5.56
CA ARG A 123 -20.15 -2.82 5.15
C ARG A 123 -19.68 -3.45 3.84
N ALA A 124 -20.03 -4.68 3.53
CA ALA A 124 -19.63 -5.37 2.31
C ALA A 124 -20.09 -4.66 1.02
N PRO A 125 -21.35 -4.18 0.92
CA PRO A 125 -21.77 -3.36 -0.22
C PRO A 125 -20.95 -2.07 -0.36
N LEU A 126 -20.65 -1.38 0.75
CA LEU A 126 -19.81 -0.18 0.73
C LEU A 126 -18.37 -0.49 0.32
N GLN A 127 -17.79 -1.58 0.84
CA GLN A 127 -16.47 -2.07 0.45
C GLN A 127 -16.42 -2.39 -1.06
N SER A 128 -17.48 -2.99 -1.61
CA SER A 128 -17.59 -3.26 -3.06
C SER A 128 -17.62 -1.99 -3.89
N LEU A 129 -18.31 -0.93 -3.42
CA LEU A 129 -18.29 0.39 -4.06
C LEU A 129 -16.88 0.99 -4.03
N TRP A 130 -16.20 0.93 -2.89
CA TRP A 130 -14.80 1.37 -2.78
C TRP A 130 -13.85 0.54 -3.65
N ALA A 131 -14.12 -0.74 -3.85
CA ALA A 131 -13.37 -1.59 -4.77
C ALA A 131 -13.53 -1.11 -6.22
N VAL A 132 -14.73 -0.70 -6.63
CA VAL A 132 -14.99 -0.10 -7.96
C VAL A 132 -14.27 1.23 -8.11
N VAL A 133 -14.34 2.11 -7.10
CA VAL A 133 -13.60 3.39 -7.09
C VAL A 133 -12.09 3.15 -7.16
N GLY A 134 -11.58 2.19 -6.39
CA GLY A 134 -10.18 1.80 -6.38
C GLY A 134 -9.74 1.20 -7.72
N ALA A 135 -10.57 0.40 -8.37
CA ALA A 135 -10.32 -0.12 -9.71
C ALA A 135 -10.27 1.02 -10.74
N ALA A 136 -11.19 1.99 -10.66
CA ALA A 136 -11.16 3.18 -11.51
C ALA A 136 -9.86 3.98 -11.32
N LEU A 137 -9.40 4.19 -10.08
CA LEU A 137 -8.15 4.91 -9.80
C LEU A 137 -6.89 4.10 -10.12
N PHE A 138 -6.92 2.77 -10.01
CA PHE A 138 -5.89 1.89 -10.55
C PHE A 138 -5.76 2.09 -12.07
N ILE A 139 -6.88 2.08 -12.79
CA ILE A 139 -6.90 2.29 -14.25
C ILE A 139 -6.40 3.71 -14.58
N ALA A 140 -6.87 4.73 -13.86
CA ALA A 140 -6.42 6.11 -14.03
C ALA A 140 -4.90 6.23 -13.80
N THR A 141 -4.35 5.53 -12.80
CA THR A 141 -2.90 5.47 -12.55
C THR A 141 -2.15 4.94 -13.76
N LEU A 142 -2.61 3.85 -14.38
CA LEU A 142 -1.99 3.33 -15.60
C LEU A 142 -2.14 4.28 -16.80
N LEU A 143 -3.22 5.04 -16.89
CA LEU A 143 -3.47 5.97 -18.01
C LEU A 143 -2.64 7.25 -17.90
N VAL A 144 -2.55 7.81 -16.70
CA VAL A 144 -1.87 9.08 -16.39
C VAL A 144 -0.37 8.86 -16.21
N VAL A 145 0.03 7.87 -15.41
CA VAL A 145 1.44 7.54 -15.15
C VAL A 145 1.93 6.61 -16.25
N ARG A 146 2.16 7.16 -17.44
CA ARG A 146 2.74 6.40 -18.58
C ARG A 146 4.22 6.11 -18.38
N ASP A 147 4.95 7.07 -17.81
CA ASP A 147 6.35 6.92 -17.41
C ASP A 147 6.50 7.37 -15.96
N TYR A 148 6.75 6.42 -15.06
CA TYR A 148 6.91 6.69 -13.63
C TYR A 148 8.05 7.66 -13.36
N ARG A 149 9.10 7.68 -14.20
CA ARG A 149 10.28 8.54 -14.03
C ARG A 149 9.95 10.03 -14.10
N ARG A 150 8.82 10.42 -14.71
CA ARG A 150 8.35 11.82 -14.70
C ARG A 150 8.04 12.32 -13.29
N LEU A 151 7.60 11.44 -12.38
CA LEU A 151 7.34 11.79 -10.99
C LEU A 151 8.61 12.24 -10.27
N GLN A 152 9.78 11.74 -10.69
CA GLN A 152 11.07 12.16 -10.17
C GLN A 152 11.38 13.65 -10.41
N ARG A 153 10.64 14.33 -11.31
CA ARG A 153 10.82 15.77 -11.57
C ARG A 153 10.34 16.64 -10.42
N PHE A 154 9.36 16.16 -9.64
CA PHE A 154 8.64 16.96 -8.65
C PHE A 154 8.69 16.38 -7.22
N PRO A 155 9.87 16.01 -6.67
CA PRO A 155 9.96 15.39 -5.35
C PRO A 155 9.35 16.29 -4.26
N TRP A 156 9.61 17.59 -4.32
CA TRP A 156 9.12 18.56 -3.36
C TRP A 156 7.61 18.72 -3.40
N LEU A 157 7.04 18.93 -4.58
CA LEU A 157 5.60 19.08 -4.74
C LEU A 157 4.87 17.83 -4.24
N ILE A 158 5.32 16.63 -4.64
CA ILE A 158 4.67 15.38 -4.24
C ILE A 158 4.76 15.16 -2.72
N THR A 159 5.93 15.41 -2.12
CA THR A 159 6.12 15.24 -0.67
C THR A 159 5.32 16.27 0.12
N LEU A 160 5.29 17.53 -0.32
CA LEU A 160 4.50 18.60 0.30
C LEU A 160 3.00 18.34 0.15
N CYS A 161 2.53 17.83 -0.99
CA CYS A 161 1.15 17.38 -1.14
C CYS A 161 0.81 16.24 -0.16
N GLY A 162 1.71 15.25 -0.02
CA GLY A 162 1.55 14.19 0.97
C GLY A 162 1.47 14.72 2.40
N LEU A 163 2.35 15.66 2.76
CA LEU A 163 2.36 16.29 4.08
C LEU A 163 1.13 17.18 4.31
N ALA A 164 0.67 17.91 3.30
CA ALA A 164 -0.54 18.73 3.38
C ALA A 164 -1.79 17.85 3.59
N LEU A 165 -1.87 16.70 2.92
CA LEU A 165 -2.91 15.71 3.18
C LEU A 165 -2.81 15.15 4.60
N LEU A 166 -1.60 14.84 5.09
CA LEU A 166 -1.44 14.46 6.49
C LEU A 166 -1.91 15.53 7.45
N LEU A 167 -1.69 16.82 7.16
CA LEU A 167 -2.11 17.90 8.04
C LEU A 167 -3.63 18.14 8.01
N SER A 168 -4.34 17.73 6.96
CA SER A 168 -5.74 18.12 6.75
C SER A 168 -6.70 17.71 7.88
N PRO A 169 -6.58 16.54 8.55
CA PRO A 169 -7.41 16.21 9.70
C PRO A 169 -7.16 17.10 10.94
N LEU A 170 -6.00 17.75 11.04
CA LEU A 170 -5.72 18.66 12.17
C LEU A 170 -6.28 20.07 11.93
N VAL A 171 -6.75 20.37 10.72
CA VAL A 171 -7.34 21.69 10.41
C VAL A 171 -8.71 21.82 11.09
N PRO A 172 -8.91 22.85 11.93
CA PRO A 172 -10.18 23.09 12.60
C PRO A 172 -11.34 23.18 11.60
N GLY A 173 -12.45 22.50 11.89
CA GLY A 173 -13.65 22.48 11.04
C GLY A 173 -13.64 21.46 9.90
N ILE A 174 -12.51 20.81 9.60
CA ILE A 174 -12.40 19.79 8.54
C ILE A 174 -12.27 18.38 9.14
N GLY A 175 -11.43 18.24 10.17
CA GLY A 175 -11.14 16.95 10.79
C GLY A 175 -12.18 16.48 11.80
N HIS A 176 -12.31 15.16 11.93
CA HIS A 176 -13.16 14.52 12.91
C HIS A 176 -12.39 13.55 13.81
N THR A 177 -12.65 13.65 15.11
CA THR A 177 -12.10 12.77 16.12
C THR A 177 -13.00 11.55 16.31
N ILE A 178 -12.47 10.35 16.05
CA ILE A 178 -13.15 9.08 16.28
C ILE A 178 -12.31 8.29 17.30
N ARG A 179 -12.93 7.88 18.41
CA ARG A 179 -12.26 7.11 19.49
C ARG A 179 -10.96 7.77 20.00
N GLY A 180 -10.98 9.10 20.09
CA GLY A 180 -9.85 9.88 20.57
C GLY A 180 -8.73 10.12 19.56
N ALA A 181 -8.84 9.67 18.30
CA ALA A 181 -7.87 9.94 17.24
C ALA A 181 -8.48 10.82 16.12
N THR A 182 -7.74 11.82 15.66
CA THR A 182 -8.20 12.80 14.65
C THR A 182 -7.65 12.45 13.29
N LEU A 183 -8.22 11.42 12.66
CA LEU A 183 -7.66 10.80 11.44
C LEU A 183 -8.47 11.08 10.17
N TRP A 184 -9.74 11.47 10.33
CA TRP A 184 -10.73 11.42 9.27
C TRP A 184 -11.17 12.80 8.84
N VAL A 185 -11.44 12.95 7.54
CA VAL A 185 -12.04 14.14 6.94
C VAL A 185 -13.35 13.74 6.27
N ARG A 186 -14.42 14.51 6.50
CA ARG A 186 -15.72 14.28 5.87
C ARG A 186 -15.92 15.22 4.69
N ILE A 187 -16.17 14.66 3.49
CA ILE A 187 -16.45 15.42 2.27
C ILE A 187 -17.73 14.85 1.65
N GLY A 188 -18.79 15.65 1.55
CA GLY A 188 -20.04 15.25 0.88
C GLY A 188 -20.67 13.96 1.43
N GLY A 189 -20.59 13.75 2.75
CA GLY A 189 -21.11 12.54 3.41
C GLY A 189 -20.17 11.33 3.41
N LEU A 190 -19.05 11.37 2.66
CA LEU A 190 -18.02 10.33 2.67
C LEU A 190 -16.94 10.65 3.70
N SER A 191 -16.50 9.64 4.45
CA SER A 191 -15.37 9.73 5.38
C SER A 191 -14.12 9.20 4.69
N ILE A 192 -13.11 10.05 4.53
CA ILE A 192 -11.84 9.71 3.88
C ILE A 192 -10.72 9.86 4.90
N GLN A 193 -9.75 8.94 4.88
CA GLN A 193 -8.53 9.02 5.68
C GLN A 193 -7.38 9.56 4.82
N PRO A 194 -6.95 10.83 4.99
CA PRO A 194 -5.90 11.44 4.17
C PRO A 194 -4.55 10.75 4.27
N ALA A 195 -4.26 10.12 5.42
CA ALA A 195 -3.06 9.33 5.63
C ALA A 195 -2.89 8.19 4.62
N GLU A 196 -3.99 7.63 4.12
CA GLU A 196 -3.97 6.59 3.09
C GLU A 196 -3.48 7.14 1.73
N ALA A 197 -3.82 8.38 1.39
CA ALA A 197 -3.29 9.05 0.21
C ALA A 197 -1.80 9.44 0.40
N ALA A 198 -1.43 9.90 1.60
CA ALA A 198 -0.04 10.17 1.94
C ALA A 198 0.85 8.91 1.83
N LYS A 199 0.29 7.73 2.14
CA LYS A 199 0.93 6.42 1.94
C LYS A 199 1.25 6.10 0.48
N VAL A 200 0.65 6.81 -0.47
CA VAL A 200 1.02 6.74 -1.89
C VAL A 200 2.08 7.80 -2.23
N LEU A 201 1.85 9.06 -1.82
CA LEU A 201 2.65 10.20 -2.25
C LEU A 201 4.03 10.27 -1.58
N LEU A 202 4.12 10.03 -0.28
CA LEU A 202 5.40 10.13 0.45
C LEU A 202 6.44 9.10 -0.05
N PRO A 203 6.12 7.81 -0.29
CA PRO A 203 7.07 6.90 -0.91
C PRO A 203 7.60 7.38 -2.27
N ILE A 204 6.74 7.97 -3.11
CA ILE A 204 7.13 8.55 -4.40
C ILE A 204 8.09 9.73 -4.19
N GLY A 205 7.72 10.67 -3.31
CA GLY A 205 8.49 11.86 -3.00
C GLY A 205 9.86 11.55 -2.41
N PHE A 206 9.91 10.68 -1.40
CA PHE A 206 11.16 10.23 -0.76
C PHE A 206 12.06 9.48 -1.74
N SER A 207 11.51 8.57 -2.54
CA SER A 207 12.29 7.85 -3.58
C SER A 207 12.88 8.81 -4.61
N ALA A 208 12.10 9.82 -5.03
CA ALA A 208 12.54 10.83 -5.99
C ALA A 208 13.65 11.72 -5.42
N TYR A 209 13.52 12.14 -4.17
CA TYR A 209 14.53 12.93 -3.46
C TYR A 209 15.83 12.14 -3.28
N LEU A 210 15.75 10.92 -2.75
CA LEU A 210 16.90 10.05 -2.53
C LEU A 210 17.61 9.66 -3.82
N THR A 211 16.91 9.61 -4.95
CA THR A 211 17.57 9.36 -6.24
C THR A 211 18.50 10.51 -6.64
N ARG A 212 18.14 11.76 -6.33
CA ARG A 212 18.94 12.94 -6.69
C ARG A 212 20.12 13.14 -5.72
N HIS A 213 19.92 12.85 -4.44
CA HIS A 213 20.88 13.16 -3.38
C HIS A 213 21.57 11.90 -2.79
N GLY A 214 21.18 10.70 -3.18
CA GLY A 214 21.66 9.43 -2.59
C GLY A 214 23.16 9.21 -2.76
N ARG A 215 23.77 9.64 -3.87
CA ARG A 215 25.23 9.58 -4.06
C ARG A 215 25.99 10.49 -3.08
N ALA A 216 25.43 11.65 -2.74
CA ALA A 216 26.01 12.54 -1.72
C ALA A 216 25.88 11.95 -0.30
N LEU A 217 24.81 11.19 -0.04
CA LEU A 217 24.61 10.46 1.22
C LEU A 217 25.48 9.20 1.33
N ALA A 218 25.86 8.59 0.20
CA ALA A 218 26.74 7.41 0.17
C ALA A 218 28.22 7.77 0.35
N LEU A 219 28.65 8.96 -0.10
CA LEU A 219 30.00 9.50 0.07
C LEU A 219 30.19 10.07 1.49
N LEU A 220 30.12 9.19 2.49
CA LEU A 220 30.31 9.55 3.89
C LEU A 220 31.78 9.86 4.17
N ARG A 221 32.07 11.13 4.44
CA ARG A 221 33.43 11.61 4.78
C ARG A 221 33.60 12.00 6.25
N SER A 222 32.53 11.98 7.04
CA SER A 222 32.54 12.33 8.46
C SER A 222 32.02 11.16 9.30
N THR A 223 32.84 10.72 10.26
CA THR A 223 32.47 9.76 11.30
C THR A 223 32.19 10.51 12.59
N VAL A 224 31.02 10.30 13.18
CA VAL A 224 30.70 10.76 14.54
C VAL A 224 30.52 9.50 15.39
N ALA A 225 31.29 9.37 16.46
CA ALA A 225 31.29 8.19 17.35
C ALA A 225 31.48 6.84 16.61
N GLY A 226 32.35 6.81 15.58
CA GLY A 226 32.63 5.59 14.79
C GLY A 226 31.53 5.21 13.78
N LEU A 227 30.40 5.93 13.77
CA LEU A 227 29.34 5.76 12.79
C LEU A 227 29.50 6.79 11.67
N PRO A 228 29.47 6.37 10.39
CA PRO A 228 29.57 7.31 9.29
C PRO A 228 28.22 8.06 9.19
N VAL A 229 28.26 9.39 9.24
CA VAL A 229 27.06 10.26 9.22
C VAL A 229 27.05 11.14 7.97
N PRO A 230 25.91 11.26 7.26
CA PRO A 230 25.81 12.04 6.04
C PRO A 230 25.98 13.54 6.30
N ARG A 231 26.39 14.26 5.25
CA ARG A 231 26.42 15.72 5.27
C ARG A 231 25.03 16.24 5.58
N LEU A 232 24.87 16.92 6.72
CA LEU A 232 23.59 17.44 7.19
C LEU A 232 22.86 18.27 6.11
N ARG A 233 23.57 19.00 5.25
CA ARG A 233 22.95 19.84 4.21
C ARG A 233 22.11 19.06 3.18
N ASP A 234 22.57 17.88 2.76
CA ASP A 234 21.87 17.05 1.75
C ASP A 234 20.84 16.10 2.38
N PHE A 235 20.96 15.84 3.68
CA PHE A 235 20.08 14.97 4.45
C PHE A 235 18.96 15.72 5.17
N ALA A 236 19.23 16.94 5.65
CA ALA A 236 18.32 17.73 6.47
C ALA A 236 16.96 17.98 5.82
N PRO A 237 16.85 18.33 4.53
CA PRO A 237 15.53 18.60 3.96
C PRO A 237 14.63 17.36 3.95
N LEU A 238 15.20 16.18 3.68
CA LEU A 238 14.49 14.91 3.76
C LEU A 238 14.13 14.56 5.21
N LEU A 239 15.08 14.72 6.14
CA LEU A 239 14.87 14.47 7.56
C LEU A 239 13.77 15.36 8.13
N VAL A 240 13.74 16.65 7.76
CA VAL A 240 12.69 17.60 8.18
C VAL A 240 11.33 17.14 7.69
N MET A 241 11.20 16.77 6.41
CA MET A 241 9.92 16.27 5.89
C MET A 241 9.46 14.98 6.57
N TRP A 242 10.40 14.09 6.89
CA TRP A 242 10.10 12.87 7.61
C TRP A 242 9.69 13.13 9.06
N VAL A 243 10.44 13.93 9.81
CA VAL A 243 10.09 14.34 11.18
C VAL A 243 8.76 15.08 11.21
N ALA A 244 8.49 15.97 10.25
CA ALA A 244 7.21 16.65 10.12
C ALA A 244 6.07 15.64 9.89
N SER A 245 6.25 14.66 9.00
CA SER A 245 5.26 13.61 8.74
C SER A 245 4.97 12.79 9.99
N LEU A 246 6.00 12.38 10.74
CA LEU A 246 5.83 11.65 12.00
C LEU A 246 5.20 12.51 13.09
N GLY A 247 5.62 13.76 13.23
CA GLY A 247 5.07 14.70 14.21
C GLY A 247 3.57 14.88 14.03
N VAL A 248 3.12 15.10 12.79
CA VAL A 248 1.69 15.21 12.47
C VAL A 248 0.91 13.95 12.89
N LEU A 249 1.44 12.76 12.58
CA LEU A 249 0.79 11.49 12.95
C LEU A 249 0.74 11.25 14.46
N ILE A 250 1.76 11.70 15.20
CA ILE A 250 1.77 11.65 16.66
C ILE A 250 0.68 12.57 17.23
N PHE A 251 0.53 13.79 16.72
CA PHE A 251 -0.56 14.70 17.12
C PHE A 251 -1.95 14.14 16.78
N GLN A 252 -2.05 13.36 15.70
CA GLN A 252 -3.27 12.64 15.31
C GLN A 252 -3.56 11.40 16.17
N ARG A 253 -2.58 10.95 16.97
CA ARG A 253 -2.59 9.70 17.74
C ARG A 253 -2.68 8.46 16.84
N ASP A 254 -2.02 8.50 15.68
CA ASP A 254 -1.93 7.38 14.72
C ASP A 254 -0.56 6.67 14.82
N LEU A 255 -0.46 5.77 15.79
CA LEU A 255 0.76 4.98 16.04
C LEU A 255 1.05 3.97 14.91
N GLY A 256 0.00 3.45 14.28
CA GLY A 256 0.13 2.51 13.18
C GLY A 256 0.77 3.14 11.95
N THR A 257 0.20 4.24 11.46
CA THR A 257 0.71 4.91 10.27
C THR A 257 2.09 5.52 10.53
N SER A 258 2.34 6.03 11.75
CA SER A 258 3.66 6.55 12.11
C SER A 258 4.73 5.47 12.09
N LEU A 259 4.45 4.26 12.61
CA LEU A 259 5.36 3.12 12.50
C LEU A 259 5.61 2.73 11.04
N LEU A 260 4.58 2.77 10.20
CA LEU A 260 4.70 2.48 8.76
C LEU A 260 5.62 3.49 8.05
N PHE A 261 5.44 4.79 8.26
CA PHE A 261 6.32 5.81 7.64
C PHE A 261 7.71 5.86 8.25
N PHE A 262 7.84 5.57 9.55
CA PHE A 262 9.13 5.39 10.20
C PHE A 262 9.92 4.25 9.54
N GLY A 263 9.32 3.05 9.47
CA GLY A 263 9.98 1.88 8.89
C GLY A 263 10.26 2.04 7.40
N LEU A 264 9.32 2.60 6.63
CA LEU A 264 9.51 2.92 5.22
C LEU A 264 10.74 3.80 5.01
N PHE A 265 10.90 4.84 5.84
CA PHE A 265 12.01 5.77 5.75
C PHE A 265 13.36 5.08 6.02
N VAL A 266 13.44 4.29 7.10
CA VAL A 266 14.64 3.52 7.45
C VAL A 266 15.02 2.57 6.31
N VAL A 267 14.05 1.85 5.74
CA VAL A 267 14.28 0.95 4.61
C VAL A 267 14.78 1.71 3.37
N LEU A 268 14.21 2.86 3.06
CA LEU A 268 14.65 3.68 1.92
C LEU A 268 16.07 4.26 2.11
N LEU A 269 16.43 4.67 3.33
CA LEU A 269 17.79 5.10 3.65
C LEU A 269 18.78 3.94 3.49
N TYR A 270 18.44 2.76 4.02
CA TYR A 270 19.26 1.58 3.84
C TYR A 270 19.41 1.22 2.36
N ALA A 271 18.31 1.18 1.60
CA ALA A 271 18.30 0.83 0.19
C ALA A 271 19.07 1.83 -0.70
N SER A 272 19.04 3.12 -0.36
CA SER A 272 19.72 4.16 -1.14
C SER A 272 21.22 4.29 -0.80
N THR A 273 21.63 3.99 0.43
CA THR A 273 23.02 4.17 0.89
C THR A 273 23.81 2.86 1.00
N ALA A 274 23.14 1.72 1.06
CA ALA A 274 23.69 0.39 1.33
C ALA A 274 24.47 0.26 2.66
N GLN A 275 24.24 1.17 3.62
CA GLN A 275 24.96 1.18 4.89
C GLN A 275 24.18 0.50 6.01
N ARG A 276 24.80 -0.49 6.66
CA ARG A 276 24.21 -1.25 7.78
C ARG A 276 23.94 -0.40 9.02
N SER A 277 24.52 0.79 9.13
CA SER A 277 24.26 1.72 10.24
C SER A 277 22.81 2.20 10.25
N TRP A 278 22.15 2.39 9.11
CA TRP A 278 20.79 2.94 9.07
C TRP A 278 19.74 2.05 9.74
N PRO A 279 19.67 0.72 9.47
CA PRO A 279 18.79 -0.16 10.23
C PRO A 279 19.08 -0.17 11.73
N LEU A 280 20.35 -0.10 12.15
CA LEU A 280 20.73 -0.08 13.57
C LEU A 280 20.30 1.22 14.25
N ILE A 281 20.53 2.37 13.60
CA ILE A 281 20.07 3.68 14.07
C ILE A 281 18.54 3.71 14.11
N GLY A 282 17.88 3.18 13.07
CA GLY A 282 16.43 3.05 13.03
C GLY A 282 15.90 2.20 14.18
N LEU A 283 16.53 1.06 14.49
CA LEU A 283 16.14 0.23 15.63
C LEU A 283 16.33 0.98 16.96
N ALA A 284 17.45 1.67 17.15
CA ALA A 284 17.70 2.48 18.34
C ALA A 284 16.65 3.60 18.50
N LEU A 285 16.37 4.34 17.42
CA LEU A 285 15.35 5.39 17.39
C LEU A 285 13.94 4.83 17.64
N PHE A 286 13.62 3.64 17.11
CA PHE A 286 12.34 2.99 17.37
C PHE A 286 12.19 2.61 18.84
N LEU A 287 13.22 2.04 19.47
CA LEU A 287 13.19 1.68 20.89
C LEU A 287 13.04 2.92 21.78
N VAL A 288 13.81 3.97 21.50
CA VAL A 288 13.72 5.25 22.22
C VAL A 288 12.35 5.90 22.00
N GLY A 289 11.87 5.96 20.75
CA GLY A 289 10.57 6.52 20.41
C GLY A 289 9.41 5.74 21.04
N SER A 290 9.51 4.42 21.12
CA SER A 290 8.52 3.56 21.78
C SER A 290 8.50 3.78 23.29
N LEU A 291 9.67 3.92 23.92
CA LEU A 291 9.78 4.23 25.35
C LEU A 291 9.20 5.62 25.66
N ILE A 292 9.56 6.64 24.87
CA ILE A 292 9.01 7.99 25.00
C ILE A 292 7.49 7.94 24.80
N GLY A 293 7.01 7.24 23.78
CA GLY A 293 5.58 7.10 23.51
C GLY A 293 4.84 6.42 24.68
N TRP A 294 5.42 5.38 25.27
CA TRP A 294 4.88 4.72 26.44
C TRP A 294 4.83 5.64 27.66
N VAL A 295 5.84 6.46 27.91
CA VAL A 295 5.84 7.40 29.05
C VAL A 295 4.85 8.55 28.84
N LEU A 296 4.78 9.11 27.63
CA LEU A 296 4.02 10.34 27.37
C LEU A 296 2.54 10.10 27.07
N PHE A 297 2.15 8.91 26.61
CA PHE A 297 0.79 8.67 26.11
C PHE A 297 0.07 7.52 26.83
N ALA A 298 -0.97 7.85 27.59
CA ALA A 298 -1.79 6.86 28.32
C ALA A 298 -2.41 5.78 27.42
N HIS A 299 -2.80 6.11 26.17
CA HIS A 299 -3.35 5.13 25.23
C HIS A 299 -2.29 4.10 24.78
N VAL A 300 -1.01 4.49 24.67
CA VAL A 300 0.09 3.55 24.42
C VAL A 300 0.27 2.62 25.61
N GLN A 301 0.25 3.16 26.84
CA GLN A 301 0.36 2.37 28.07
C GLN A 301 -0.73 1.30 28.13
N LEU A 302 -1.98 1.66 27.82
CA LEU A 302 -3.10 0.72 27.81
C LEU A 302 -2.91 -0.38 26.75
N ARG A 303 -2.47 -0.05 25.53
CA ARG A 303 -2.19 -1.04 24.48
C ARG A 303 -1.07 -2.00 24.89
N VAL A 304 -0.01 -1.50 25.53
CA VAL A 304 1.10 -2.32 26.06
C VAL A 304 0.63 -3.21 27.21
N LEU A 305 -0.18 -2.69 28.13
CA LEU A 305 -0.72 -3.47 29.25
C LEU A 305 -1.60 -4.62 28.79
N LEU A 306 -2.53 -4.34 27.86
CA LEU A 306 -3.42 -5.34 27.26
C LEU A 306 -2.64 -6.36 26.40
N TRP A 307 -1.55 -5.93 25.76
CA TRP A 307 -0.66 -6.83 25.03
C TRP A 307 0.13 -7.76 25.97
N LEU A 308 0.66 -7.25 27.09
CA LEU A 308 1.40 -8.06 28.07
C LEU A 308 0.50 -8.98 28.88
N ASN A 309 -0.72 -8.56 29.20
CA ASN A 309 -1.66 -9.32 30.04
C ASN A 309 -3.05 -9.40 29.40
N PRO A 310 -3.22 -10.07 28.23
CA PRO A 310 -4.47 -10.06 27.49
C PRO A 310 -5.62 -10.76 28.24
N PHE A 311 -5.29 -11.77 29.04
CA PHE A 311 -6.25 -12.58 29.80
C PHE A 311 -6.54 -12.04 31.21
N ARG A 312 -6.02 -10.86 31.56
CA ARG A 312 -6.25 -10.28 32.89
C ARG A 312 -7.69 -9.75 33.00
N GLY A 313 -8.30 -9.92 34.17
CA GLY A 313 -9.72 -9.62 34.38
C GLY A 313 -10.59 -10.76 33.87
N ASP A 314 -11.70 -10.42 33.20
CA ASP A 314 -12.70 -11.41 32.75
C ASP A 314 -12.30 -12.14 31.45
N GLY A 315 -11.08 -11.89 30.94
CA GLY A 315 -10.60 -12.50 29.69
C GLY A 315 -11.32 -12.01 28.43
N THR A 316 -12.08 -10.92 28.52
CA THR A 316 -12.90 -10.35 27.43
C THR A 316 -12.20 -9.20 26.70
N SER A 317 -10.89 -9.02 26.92
CA SER A 317 -10.14 -8.00 26.18
C SER A 317 -10.14 -8.31 24.68
N GLN A 318 -10.09 -7.27 23.84
CA GLN A 318 -10.03 -7.42 22.39
C GLN A 318 -8.89 -8.37 21.96
N VAL A 319 -7.75 -8.31 22.65
CA VAL A 319 -6.59 -9.20 22.40
C VAL A 319 -6.91 -10.64 22.77
N ALA A 320 -7.53 -10.88 23.93
CA ALA A 320 -7.91 -12.23 24.35
C ALA A 320 -8.93 -12.86 23.41
N LEU A 321 -9.99 -12.13 23.05
CA LEU A 321 -11.03 -12.62 22.13
C LEU A 321 -10.45 -12.99 20.77
N GLY A 322 -9.55 -12.18 20.22
CA GLY A 322 -8.90 -12.53 18.96
C GLY A 322 -7.95 -13.73 19.05
N LEU A 323 -7.30 -13.94 20.20
CA LEU A 323 -6.49 -15.14 20.44
C LEU A 323 -7.36 -16.40 20.61
N TYR A 324 -8.54 -16.27 21.22
CA TYR A 324 -9.50 -17.38 21.30
C TYR A 324 -10.01 -17.77 19.92
N GLY A 325 -10.36 -16.82 19.04
CA GLY A 325 -10.76 -17.13 17.67
C GLY A 325 -9.66 -17.85 16.88
N ILE A 326 -8.40 -17.40 17.01
CA ILE A 326 -7.25 -18.10 16.39
C ILE A 326 -7.09 -19.52 16.93
N ALA A 327 -7.30 -19.72 18.23
CA ALA A 327 -7.19 -21.03 18.86
C ALA A 327 -8.31 -21.99 18.42
N ASP A 328 -9.55 -21.49 18.34
CA ASP A 328 -10.73 -22.28 17.97
C ASP A 328 -10.68 -22.79 16.53
N GLY A 329 -10.12 -21.99 15.62
CA GLY A 329 -9.95 -22.40 14.22
C GLY A 329 -8.98 -23.56 13.99
N GLY A 330 -8.09 -23.88 14.93
CA GLY A 330 -7.15 -24.99 14.79
C GLY A 330 -6.38 -25.00 13.46
N LEU A 331 -6.22 -26.17 12.84
CA LEU A 331 -5.48 -26.30 11.57
C LEU A 331 -6.33 -25.93 10.34
N PHE A 332 -7.59 -26.35 10.31
CA PHE A 332 -8.45 -26.32 9.11
C PHE A 332 -9.63 -25.34 9.19
N GLY A 333 -9.81 -24.69 10.34
CA GLY A 333 -10.92 -23.78 10.59
C GLY A 333 -12.13 -24.50 11.14
N THR A 334 -13.04 -23.73 11.73
CA THR A 334 -14.38 -24.18 12.11
C THR A 334 -15.29 -24.36 10.88
N GLY A 335 -14.92 -23.75 9.75
CA GLY A 335 -15.70 -23.69 8.52
C GLY A 335 -16.30 -22.30 8.30
N LEU A 336 -16.30 -21.83 7.05
CA LEU A 336 -16.86 -20.52 6.70
C LEU A 336 -18.33 -20.40 7.12
N GLY A 337 -18.62 -19.37 7.91
CA GLY A 337 -19.94 -19.11 8.48
C GLY A 337 -20.38 -20.08 9.60
N GLN A 338 -19.48 -20.90 10.15
CA GLN A 338 -19.72 -21.75 11.32
C GLN A 338 -19.06 -21.22 12.61
N GLY A 339 -18.15 -20.24 12.50
CA GLY A 339 -17.50 -19.63 13.66
C GLY A 339 -18.33 -18.51 14.31
N TYR A 340 -17.71 -17.84 15.28
CA TYR A 340 -18.21 -16.64 15.96
C TYR A 340 -17.24 -15.44 15.93
N PRO A 341 -16.58 -15.11 14.79
CA PRO A 341 -15.65 -13.98 14.69
C PRO A 341 -16.28 -12.62 15.02
N SER A 342 -17.61 -12.50 14.95
CA SER A 342 -18.34 -11.29 15.37
C SER A 342 -18.20 -10.99 16.88
N LEU A 343 -17.75 -11.95 17.69
CA LEU A 343 -17.43 -11.71 19.10
C LEU A 343 -16.18 -10.84 19.27
N VAL A 344 -15.27 -10.84 18.29
CA VAL A 344 -14.04 -10.06 18.35
C VAL A 344 -14.34 -8.60 17.94
N PRO A 345 -14.09 -7.61 18.81
CA PRO A 345 -14.30 -6.21 18.44
C PRO A 345 -13.41 -5.82 17.26
N PHE A 346 -14.01 -5.18 16.25
CA PHE A 346 -13.33 -4.73 15.03
C PHE A 346 -12.79 -5.87 14.17
N ALA A 347 -13.46 -7.04 14.20
CA ALA A 347 -13.21 -8.19 13.35
C ALA A 347 -13.17 -7.85 11.85
N GLU A 348 -13.92 -6.84 11.40
CA GLU A 348 -13.89 -6.39 10.00
C GLU A 348 -12.64 -5.59 9.63
N SER A 349 -11.90 -5.06 10.62
CA SER A 349 -10.78 -4.13 10.42
C SER A 349 -9.44 -4.77 10.82
N ASP A 350 -8.80 -4.35 11.91
CA ASP A 350 -7.49 -4.82 12.37
C ASP A 350 -7.49 -6.28 12.84
N TYR A 351 -8.66 -6.85 13.18
CA TYR A 351 -8.82 -8.24 13.61
C TYR A 351 -9.27 -9.23 12.54
N ILE A 352 -9.35 -8.83 11.27
CA ILE A 352 -9.84 -9.71 10.20
C ILE A 352 -9.02 -11.01 10.03
N PHE A 353 -7.73 -10.99 10.38
CA PHE A 353 -6.90 -12.18 10.40
C PHE A 353 -7.25 -13.16 11.52
N SER A 354 -7.78 -12.67 12.65
CA SER A 354 -8.32 -13.54 13.69
C SER A 354 -9.57 -14.25 13.18
N SER A 355 -10.47 -13.52 12.52
CA SER A 355 -11.68 -14.09 11.92
C SER A 355 -11.38 -15.14 10.86
N ILE A 356 -10.46 -14.82 9.94
CA ILE A 356 -9.98 -15.77 8.92
C ILE A 356 -9.33 -16.99 9.57
N SER A 357 -8.54 -16.80 10.64
CA SER A 357 -7.92 -17.92 11.35
C SER A 357 -8.95 -18.80 12.05
N GLU A 358 -10.05 -18.23 12.55
CA GLU A 358 -11.12 -18.98 13.18
C GLU A 358 -11.88 -19.83 12.15
N GLU A 359 -12.30 -19.25 11.03
CA GLU A 359 -13.16 -19.96 10.08
C GLU A 359 -12.39 -20.80 9.03
N LEU A 360 -11.18 -20.38 8.65
CA LEU A 360 -10.33 -21.07 7.66
C LEU A 360 -9.09 -21.73 8.28
N GLY A 361 -8.88 -21.59 9.58
CA GLY A 361 -7.78 -22.21 10.31
C GLY A 361 -6.42 -21.62 9.99
N LEU A 362 -5.39 -22.28 10.52
CA LEU A 362 -3.99 -21.99 10.21
C LEU A 362 -3.71 -22.07 8.70
N VAL A 363 -4.35 -22.98 7.96
CA VAL A 363 -4.18 -23.11 6.51
C VAL A 363 -4.63 -21.84 5.78
N GLY A 364 -5.83 -21.33 6.09
CA GLY A 364 -6.33 -20.07 5.50
C GLY A 364 -5.47 -18.86 5.88
N PHE A 365 -5.06 -18.79 7.16
CA PHE A 365 -4.16 -17.76 7.66
C PHE A 365 -2.83 -17.74 6.87
N LEU A 366 -2.17 -18.89 6.73
CA LEU A 366 -0.90 -19.01 6.02
C LEU A 366 -1.05 -18.79 4.50
N ALA A 367 -2.17 -19.21 3.90
CA ALA A 367 -2.46 -18.95 2.49
C ALA A 367 -2.56 -17.43 2.22
N CYS A 368 -3.26 -16.68 3.08
CA CYS A 368 -3.35 -15.23 2.99
C CYS A 368 -1.98 -14.57 3.19
N LEU A 369 -1.22 -15.01 4.20
CA LEU A 369 0.14 -14.52 4.45
C LEU A 369 1.07 -14.76 3.25
N LEU A 370 0.95 -15.92 2.60
CA LEU A 370 1.71 -16.26 1.40
C LEU A 370 1.35 -15.34 0.23
N LEU A 371 0.07 -14.96 0.05
CA LEU A 371 -0.33 -13.98 -0.96
C LEU A 371 0.32 -12.61 -0.72
N TYR A 372 0.36 -12.12 0.53
CA TYR A 372 1.09 -10.90 0.86
C TYR A 372 2.60 -11.04 0.62
N ALA A 373 3.19 -12.18 0.97
CA ALA A 373 4.60 -12.46 0.70
C ALA A 373 4.90 -12.45 -0.81
N VAL A 374 4.00 -13.01 -1.64
CA VAL A 374 4.09 -12.92 -3.11
C VAL A 374 4.01 -11.46 -3.56
N LEU A 375 3.07 -10.66 -3.05
CA LEU A 375 2.98 -9.24 -3.42
C LEU A 375 4.27 -8.46 -3.10
N ALA A 376 4.78 -8.63 -1.88
CA ALA A 376 6.03 -8.01 -1.45
C ALA A 376 7.21 -8.47 -2.32
N GLN A 377 7.34 -9.78 -2.54
CA GLN A 377 8.39 -10.39 -3.37
C GLN A 377 8.34 -9.87 -4.80
N ARG A 378 7.15 -9.74 -5.40
CA ARG A 378 6.98 -9.26 -6.78
C ARG A 378 7.32 -7.78 -6.90
N GLY A 379 6.95 -6.96 -5.91
CA GLY A 379 7.36 -5.56 -5.84
C GLY A 379 8.88 -5.40 -5.73
N LEU A 380 9.52 -6.16 -4.85
CA LEU A 380 10.98 -6.18 -4.69
C LEU A 380 11.69 -6.69 -5.97
N ARG A 381 11.14 -7.71 -6.63
CA ARG A 381 11.67 -8.20 -7.90
C ARG A 381 11.60 -7.14 -8.99
N ALA A 382 10.50 -6.39 -9.08
CA ALA A 382 10.39 -5.27 -10.01
C ALA A 382 11.41 -4.17 -9.71
N ALA A 383 11.66 -3.87 -8.44
CA ALA A 383 12.71 -2.93 -8.02
C ALA A 383 14.12 -3.40 -8.40
N GLN A 384 14.48 -4.65 -8.10
CA GLN A 384 15.80 -5.21 -8.41
C GLN A 384 16.09 -5.24 -9.91
N GLN A 385 15.06 -5.46 -10.72
CA GLN A 385 15.18 -5.48 -12.17
C GLN A 385 15.09 -4.07 -12.79
N SER A 386 14.80 -3.03 -12.00
CA SER A 386 14.73 -1.64 -12.46
C SER A 386 16.06 -1.18 -13.05
N ARG A 387 15.98 -0.41 -14.15
CA ARG A 387 17.15 0.11 -14.87
C ARG A 387 17.62 1.46 -14.34
N ASP A 388 16.82 2.10 -13.50
CA ASP A 388 17.14 3.36 -12.86
C ASP A 388 16.90 3.30 -11.35
N THR A 389 17.66 4.11 -10.62
CA THR A 389 17.63 4.19 -9.15
C THR A 389 16.26 4.61 -8.62
N PHE A 390 15.55 5.50 -9.31
CA PHE A 390 14.23 5.93 -8.89
C PHE A 390 13.22 4.78 -8.93
N GLY A 391 13.18 4.02 -10.03
CA GLY A 391 12.33 2.83 -10.14
C GLY A 391 12.67 1.75 -9.11
N SER A 392 13.97 1.58 -8.79
CA SER A 392 14.40 0.64 -7.76
C SER A 392 13.88 1.06 -6.37
N LEU A 393 14.14 2.31 -5.96
CA LEU A 393 13.65 2.84 -4.68
C LEU A 393 12.12 2.87 -4.62
N LEU A 394 11.45 3.21 -5.72
CA LEU A 394 9.99 3.24 -5.80
C LEU A 394 9.39 1.85 -5.58
N GLY A 395 9.90 0.82 -6.26
CA GLY A 395 9.44 -0.55 -6.07
C GLY A 395 9.73 -1.08 -4.66
N ILE A 396 10.90 -0.77 -4.09
CA ILE A 396 11.23 -1.09 -2.68
C ILE A 396 10.23 -0.40 -1.75
N SER A 397 9.94 0.88 -1.97
CA SER A 397 9.07 1.69 -1.12
C SER A 397 7.66 1.10 -1.05
N PHE A 398 7.05 0.77 -2.19
CA PHE A 398 5.70 0.21 -2.24
C PHE A 398 5.63 -1.24 -1.77
N ALA A 399 6.64 -2.05 -2.07
CA ALA A 399 6.74 -3.40 -1.50
C ALA A 399 6.86 -3.33 0.03
N THR A 400 7.63 -2.38 0.55
CA THR A 400 7.80 -2.14 1.99
C THR A 400 6.50 -1.67 2.63
N VAL A 401 5.75 -0.75 2.00
CA VAL A 401 4.44 -0.33 2.51
C VAL A 401 3.51 -1.54 2.72
N VAL A 402 3.38 -2.40 1.71
CA VAL A 402 2.52 -3.60 1.81
C VAL A 402 3.05 -4.58 2.85
N ALA A 403 4.35 -4.90 2.82
CA ALA A 403 4.96 -5.87 3.72
C ALA A 403 4.94 -5.42 5.18
N LEU A 404 5.33 -4.17 5.45
CA LEU A 404 5.40 -3.60 6.79
C LEU A 404 4.00 -3.40 7.37
N GLN A 405 3.03 -2.92 6.59
CA GLN A 405 1.64 -2.80 7.05
C GLN A 405 1.07 -4.17 7.44
N THR A 406 1.29 -5.18 6.58
CA THR A 406 0.86 -6.55 6.85
C THR A 406 1.53 -7.12 8.10
N PHE A 407 2.85 -6.94 8.24
CA PHE A 407 3.60 -7.35 9.43
C PHE A 407 3.08 -6.68 10.69
N VAL A 408 2.81 -5.37 10.66
CA VAL A 408 2.34 -4.63 11.83
C VAL A 408 0.95 -5.11 12.27
N VAL A 409 0.04 -5.36 11.32
CA VAL A 409 -1.32 -5.81 11.66
C VAL A 409 -1.30 -7.25 12.19
N ILE A 410 -0.68 -8.18 11.44
CA ILE A 410 -0.60 -9.59 11.84
C ILE A 410 0.22 -9.75 13.12
N GLY A 411 1.31 -9.00 13.27
CA GLY A 411 2.10 -8.99 14.50
C GLY A 411 1.31 -8.49 15.70
N GLY A 412 0.39 -7.53 15.50
CA GLY A 412 -0.56 -7.10 16.53
C GLY A 412 -1.54 -8.20 16.94
N VAL A 413 -2.19 -8.82 15.96
CA VAL A 413 -3.20 -9.88 16.16
C VAL A 413 -2.59 -11.14 16.79
N THR A 414 -1.36 -11.50 16.42
CA THR A 414 -0.63 -12.66 16.97
C THR A 414 0.15 -12.35 18.25
N ARG A 415 0.01 -11.13 18.80
CA ARG A 415 0.69 -10.68 20.03
C ARG A 415 2.23 -10.63 19.91
N LEU A 416 2.79 -10.58 18.69
CA LEU A 416 4.22 -10.34 18.47
C LEU A 416 4.61 -8.88 18.83
N ILE A 417 3.72 -7.93 18.52
CA ILE A 417 3.83 -6.52 18.90
C ILE A 417 2.50 -6.02 19.47
N PRO A 418 2.46 -4.87 20.16
CA PRO A 418 1.20 -4.26 20.58
C PRO A 418 0.31 -3.88 19.38
N LEU A 419 -1.01 -3.95 19.57
CA LEU A 419 -1.98 -3.52 18.55
C LEU A 419 -1.83 -2.05 18.21
N THR A 420 -1.82 -1.75 16.91
CA THR A 420 -1.65 -0.40 16.37
C THR A 420 -2.89 0.17 15.69
N GLY A 421 -3.90 -0.66 15.37
CA GLY A 421 -5.15 -0.24 14.74
C GLY A 421 -5.06 0.03 13.23
N LEU A 422 -4.06 -0.52 12.53
CA LEU A 422 -3.98 -0.43 11.07
C LEU A 422 -4.96 -1.38 10.39
N THR A 423 -5.44 -0.97 9.22
CA THR A 423 -6.17 -1.87 8.32
C THR A 423 -5.19 -2.82 7.62
N THR A 424 -5.58 -4.08 7.40
CA THR A 424 -4.79 -4.96 6.51
C THR A 424 -4.95 -4.48 5.06
N PRO A 425 -3.88 -4.44 4.25
CA PRO A 425 -4.00 -3.98 2.87
C PRO A 425 -4.96 -4.87 2.07
N PHE A 426 -5.87 -4.29 1.30
CA PHE A 426 -6.87 -4.99 0.45
C PHE A 426 -8.00 -5.73 1.18
N MET A 427 -7.73 -6.36 2.32
CA MET A 427 -8.64 -7.33 2.95
C MET A 427 -9.58 -6.70 3.98
N SER A 428 -9.07 -5.91 4.92
CA SER A 428 -9.89 -5.24 5.94
C SER A 428 -10.89 -4.24 5.37
N TYR A 429 -12.00 -4.03 6.07
CA TYR A 429 -12.92 -2.93 5.82
C TYR A 429 -12.20 -1.59 5.99
N GLY A 430 -12.25 -0.77 4.94
CA GLY A 430 -11.55 0.51 4.92
C GLY A 430 -11.46 1.08 3.50
N GLY A 431 -12.46 1.87 3.11
CA GLY A 431 -12.58 2.39 1.74
C GLY A 431 -11.34 3.14 1.25
N SER A 432 -10.82 4.10 2.03
CA SER A 432 -9.61 4.84 1.67
C SER A 432 -8.37 3.95 1.58
N SER A 433 -8.23 2.95 2.48
CA SER A 433 -7.12 2.01 2.48
C SER A 433 -7.15 1.10 1.25
N LEU A 434 -8.32 0.54 0.90
CA LEU A 434 -8.49 -0.28 -0.31
C LEU A 434 -8.13 0.51 -1.56
N VAL A 435 -8.64 1.74 -1.68
CA VAL A 435 -8.35 2.63 -2.82
C VAL A 435 -6.85 2.94 -2.91
N ALA A 436 -6.21 3.35 -1.81
CA ALA A 436 -4.79 3.66 -1.78
C ALA A 436 -3.92 2.45 -2.16
N ASN A 437 -4.24 1.27 -1.63
CA ASN A 437 -3.52 0.04 -1.94
C ASN A 437 -3.70 -0.39 -3.41
N LEU A 438 -4.87 -0.13 -4.03
CA LEU A 438 -5.07 -0.33 -5.47
C LEU A 438 -4.28 0.69 -6.30
N ILE A 439 -4.12 1.94 -5.86
CA ILE A 439 -3.22 2.90 -6.53
C ILE A 439 -1.75 2.43 -6.45
N ILE A 440 -1.31 1.99 -5.26
CA ILE A 440 0.03 1.40 -5.05
C ILE A 440 0.24 0.22 -6.01
N MET A 441 -0.76 -0.65 -6.14
CA MET A 441 -0.71 -1.75 -7.09
C MET A 441 -0.62 -1.28 -8.55
N GLY A 442 -1.37 -0.24 -8.94
CA GLY A 442 -1.28 0.37 -10.26
C GLY A 442 0.13 0.87 -10.57
N MET A 443 0.78 1.50 -9.58
CA MET A 443 2.17 1.93 -9.68
C MET A 443 3.15 0.75 -9.82
N LEU A 444 2.99 -0.32 -9.04
CA LEU A 444 3.81 -1.53 -9.14
C LEU A 444 3.65 -2.24 -10.48
N ILE A 445 2.42 -2.32 -11.02
CA ILE A 445 2.14 -2.85 -12.35
C ILE A 445 2.85 -2.02 -13.43
N ARG A 446 2.75 -0.68 -13.35
CA ARG A 446 3.44 0.23 -14.29
C ARG A 446 4.96 0.06 -14.22
N LEU A 447 5.53 -0.03 -13.02
CA LEU A 447 6.95 -0.29 -12.83
C LEU A 447 7.34 -1.64 -13.43
N SER A 448 6.62 -2.71 -13.10
CA SER A 448 6.92 -4.05 -13.61
C SER A 448 6.85 -4.14 -15.14
N ASP A 449 5.90 -3.44 -15.77
CA ASP A 449 5.78 -3.38 -17.23
C ASP A 449 7.00 -2.71 -17.86
N SER A 450 7.42 -1.57 -17.31
CA SER A 450 8.56 -0.80 -17.83
C SER A 450 9.89 -1.57 -17.80
N VAL A 451 10.04 -2.45 -16.81
CA VAL A 451 11.25 -3.23 -16.59
C VAL A 451 11.34 -4.43 -17.55
N ARG A 452 10.20 -5.07 -17.82
CA ARG A 452 10.08 -6.25 -18.68
C ARG A 452 9.87 -5.91 -20.15
N ALA A 453 9.47 -4.68 -20.47
CA ALA A 453 9.29 -4.25 -21.84
C ALA A 453 10.61 -4.34 -22.65
N PRO A 454 10.55 -4.76 -23.93
CA PRO A 454 11.71 -4.84 -24.82
C PRO A 454 12.47 -3.52 -24.93
N ARG A 455 13.81 -3.58 -25.06
CA ARG A 455 14.70 -2.39 -25.10
C ARG A 455 14.36 -1.40 -26.22
N ALA A 456 13.75 -1.84 -27.32
CA ALA A 456 13.31 -0.96 -28.41
C ALA A 456 12.15 -0.03 -28.00
N ALA A 457 11.18 -0.54 -27.24
CA ALA A 457 10.08 0.26 -26.67
C ALA A 457 10.59 1.27 -25.62
N PHE A 458 11.66 0.92 -24.90
CA PHE A 458 12.33 1.81 -23.94
C PHE A 458 12.99 3.02 -24.63
N LYS A 459 13.59 2.86 -25.82
CA LYS A 459 14.15 3.98 -26.60
C LYS A 459 13.06 4.93 -27.10
N GLN A 460 11.94 4.43 -27.62
CA GLN A 460 10.83 5.29 -28.08
C GLN A 460 10.26 6.19 -26.98
N ALA A 461 10.10 5.68 -25.75
CA ALA A 461 9.62 6.51 -24.64
C ALA A 461 10.60 7.64 -24.27
N VAL A 462 11.91 7.40 -24.41
CA VAL A 462 12.97 8.37 -24.12
C VAL A 462 13.15 9.40 -25.25
N PHE A 463 13.00 9.00 -26.52
CA PHE A 463 13.17 9.90 -27.67
C PHE A 463 11.88 10.62 -28.13
N SER A 464 10.71 10.23 -27.60
CA SER A 464 9.46 11.00 -27.78
C SER A 464 9.39 12.28 -26.95
N THR A 465 10.29 12.43 -25.96
CA THR A 465 10.60 13.74 -25.38
C THR A 465 11.72 14.31 -26.23
N GLY A 466 11.40 15.37 -27.00
CA GLY A 466 12.33 15.99 -27.95
C GLY A 466 13.71 16.24 -27.35
N PRO A 467 14.76 16.26 -28.19
CA PRO A 467 16.11 16.48 -27.72
C PRO A 467 16.15 17.73 -26.85
N VAL A 468 16.68 17.61 -25.64
CA VAL A 468 17.21 18.77 -24.93
C VAL A 468 18.21 19.40 -25.89
N PRO A 469 18.10 20.70 -26.22
CA PRO A 469 19.08 21.34 -27.07
C PRO A 469 20.43 21.16 -26.39
N VAL A 470 21.31 20.40 -27.01
CA VAL A 470 22.73 20.49 -26.71
C VAL A 470 23.14 21.82 -27.32
N THR A 471 23.14 22.88 -26.53
CA THR A 471 23.90 24.08 -26.89
C THR A 471 25.33 23.63 -27.08
N SER A 472 25.85 23.82 -28.30
CA SER A 472 27.20 23.42 -28.63
C SER A 472 28.21 24.13 -27.69
N PRO A 473 29.41 23.57 -27.48
CA PRO A 473 30.44 24.21 -26.66
C PRO A 473 30.96 25.55 -27.22
N ASN A 474 30.51 26.00 -28.39
CA ASN A 474 31.09 27.15 -29.08
C ASN A 474 30.37 28.50 -28.88
N ASP A 475 29.22 28.54 -28.18
CA ASP A 475 28.48 29.80 -28.00
C ASP A 475 28.74 30.47 -26.63
N ALA A 476 29.73 30.01 -25.88
CA ALA A 476 30.12 30.58 -24.58
C ALA A 476 31.32 31.53 -24.65
N THR A 477 31.72 31.98 -25.85
CA THR A 477 32.88 32.86 -26.04
C THR A 477 32.53 34.29 -26.49
N GLU A 478 31.25 34.65 -26.57
CA GLU A 478 30.82 35.99 -27.03
C GLU A 478 30.13 36.86 -25.97
N ALA A 479 30.07 36.41 -24.70
CA ALA A 479 29.37 37.14 -23.63
C ALA A 479 30.27 37.67 -22.50
N ILE A 480 31.60 37.73 -22.69
CA ILE A 480 32.53 38.34 -21.73
C ILE A 480 33.63 39.09 -22.50
N SER A 481 33.28 40.19 -23.16
CA SER A 481 34.28 41.18 -23.62
C SER A 481 33.72 42.59 -23.81
N ILE A 482 32.62 42.95 -23.15
CA ILE A 482 32.11 44.33 -23.14
C ILE A 482 31.67 44.67 -21.72
N VAL A 483 32.65 44.95 -20.85
CA VAL A 483 32.66 46.04 -19.85
C VAL A 483 34.08 46.03 -19.27
N GLY A 484 34.91 46.96 -19.73
CA GLY A 484 36.23 47.23 -19.15
C GLY A 484 37.18 47.93 -20.13
N GLY A 485 37.28 49.26 -20.04
CA GLY A 485 38.46 50.02 -20.49
C GLY A 485 38.22 51.18 -21.47
N ASP A 486 38.26 52.39 -20.91
CA ASP A 486 38.83 53.64 -21.44
C ASP A 486 38.11 54.46 -22.54
N SER A 487 37.29 55.44 -22.12
CA SER A 487 37.53 56.90 -22.28
C SER A 487 36.54 57.72 -21.46
#